data_AF-A0A453NUX5-F1
#
_entry.id   AF-A0A453NUX5-F1
#
_cell.length_a   1.000
_cell.length_b   1.000
_cell.length_c   1.000
_cell.angle_alpha   90.00
_cell.angle_beta   90.00
_cell.angle_gamma   90.00
#
_symmetry.space_group_name_H-M   'P 1'
#
loop_
_entity.id
_entity.type
_entity.pdbx_description
1 polymer ?
#
loop_
_entity_poly.entity_id
_entity_poly.type
_entity_poly.pdbx_seq_one_letter_code
_entity_poly.pdbx_strand_id
1 'polypeptide(L)'
;MSCFQGLLFCPEAASLLLHNFCIYHISPPGHELGAAPISPKRPAPSVDDLADQVADVLDFFGLGSVMCLGATAGAYILTLFAAKYRE
;
A
#
# COMPACT_ATOMS: atom_id res chain seq x y z
N MET A 1 -1.00 11.73 -11.13
CA MET A 1 -0.18 10.56 -11.51
C MET A 1 -0.02 9.69 -10.27
N SER A 2 -0.48 8.44 -10.29
CA SER A 2 -0.24 7.50 -9.19
C SER A 2 1.24 7.06 -9.17
N CYS A 3 1.78 6.79 -7.98
CA CYS A 3 3.20 6.51 -7.72
C CYS A 3 3.75 5.33 -8.54
N PHE A 4 2.93 4.30 -8.79
CA PHE A 4 3.35 3.09 -9.53
C PHE A 4 2.77 2.99 -10.92
N GLN A 5 2.02 4.01 -11.36
CA GLN A 5 1.31 3.99 -12.63
C GLN A 5 2.26 3.80 -13.82
N GLY A 6 3.42 4.47 -13.81
CA GLY A 6 4.43 4.30 -14.86
C GLY A 6 5.04 2.90 -14.92
N LEU A 7 5.24 2.27 -13.76
CA LEU A 7 5.76 0.90 -13.68
C LEU A 7 4.73 -0.13 -14.16
N LEU A 8 3.45 0.05 -13.78
CA LEU A 8 2.37 -0.88 -14.14
C LEU A 8 1.91 -0.76 -15.60
N PHE A 9 2.19 0.35 -16.27
CA PHE A 9 1.84 0.54 -17.69
C PHE A 9 3.02 0.42 -18.65
N CYS A 10 4.24 0.20 -18.15
CA CYS A 10 5.35 -0.22 -19.01
C CYS A 10 5.03 -1.63 -19.55
N PRO A 11 4.95 -1.85 -20.88
CA PRO A 11 4.45 -3.10 -21.46
C PRO A 11 5.15 -4.36 -20.92
N GLU A 12 6.45 -4.30 -20.76
CA GLU A 12 7.30 -5.38 -20.27
C GLU A 12 7.00 -5.71 -18.81
N ALA A 13 6.94 -4.70 -17.95
CA ALA A 13 6.63 -4.86 -16.53
C ALA A 13 5.16 -5.26 -16.32
N ALA A 14 4.25 -4.69 -17.10
CA ALA A 14 2.83 -5.02 -17.10
C ALA A 14 2.62 -6.50 -17.44
N SER A 15 3.26 -7.00 -18.51
CA SER A 15 3.15 -8.40 -18.91
C SER A 15 3.71 -9.35 -17.86
N LEU A 16 4.76 -8.96 -17.14
CA LEU A 16 5.36 -9.80 -16.11
C LEU A 16 4.56 -9.77 -14.80
N LEU A 17 4.09 -8.59 -14.38
CA LEU A 17 3.45 -8.40 -13.08
C LEU A 17 1.95 -8.68 -13.12
N LEU A 18 1.22 -8.10 -14.08
CA LEU A 18 -0.25 -8.22 -14.14
C LEU A 18 -0.72 -9.60 -14.58
N HIS A 19 0.11 -10.35 -15.32
CA HIS A 19 -0.24 -11.71 -15.75
C HIS A 19 0.02 -12.76 -14.66
N ASN A 20 0.99 -12.52 -13.77
CA ASN A 20 1.44 -13.53 -12.80
C ASN A 20 1.01 -13.21 -11.36
N PHE A 21 0.65 -11.97 -11.05
CA PHE A 21 0.32 -11.53 -9.70
C PHE A 21 -1.00 -10.77 -9.65
N CYS A 22 -1.74 -10.94 -8.55
CA CYS A 22 -2.81 -10.03 -8.20
C CYS A 22 -2.21 -8.79 -7.53
N ILE A 23 -2.57 -7.59 -8.01
CA ILE A 23 -1.99 -6.34 -7.51
C ILE A 23 -3.04 -5.58 -6.69
N TYR A 24 -2.69 -5.34 -5.42
CA TYR A 24 -3.45 -4.50 -4.51
C TYR A 24 -2.73 -3.16 -4.33
N HIS A 25 -3.33 -2.07 -4.83
CA HIS A 25 -2.79 -0.74 -4.65
C HIS A 25 -3.43 -0.06 -3.44
N ILE A 26 -2.66 0.11 -2.37
CA ILE A 26 -3.13 0.76 -1.14
C ILE A 26 -2.88 2.26 -1.23
N SER A 27 -3.95 3.05 -1.13
CA SER A 27 -3.85 4.50 -0.94
C SER A 27 -3.96 4.82 0.55
N PRO A 28 -2.99 5.53 1.15
CA PRO A 28 -3.10 5.92 2.55
C PRO A 28 -4.30 6.88 2.74
N PRO A 29 -4.87 6.95 3.96
CA PRO A 29 -6.03 7.78 4.22
C PRO A 29 -5.84 9.24 3.76
N GLY A 30 -6.81 9.77 3.01
CA GLY A 30 -6.78 11.14 2.51
C GLY A 30 -5.95 11.35 1.23
N HIS A 31 -5.37 10.29 0.67
CA HIS A 31 -4.58 10.33 -0.56
C HIS A 31 -5.26 9.61 -1.73
N GLU A 32 -6.42 8.99 -1.50
CA GLU A 32 -7.26 8.42 -2.54
C GLU A 32 -7.85 9.51 -3.46
N LEU A 33 -8.19 9.12 -4.69
CA LEU A 33 -8.76 10.04 -5.66
C LEU A 33 -10.12 10.56 -5.18
N GLY A 34 -10.25 11.88 -5.05
CA GLY A 34 -11.48 12.52 -4.56
C GLY A 34 -11.61 12.55 -3.04
N ALA A 35 -10.54 12.28 -2.30
CA ALA A 35 -10.53 12.39 -0.84
C ALA A 35 -10.99 13.78 -0.37
N ALA A 36 -11.84 13.80 0.65
CA ALA A 36 -12.21 15.04 1.33
C ALA A 36 -11.02 15.62 2.12
N PRO A 37 -10.98 16.94 2.37
CA PRO A 37 -9.94 17.53 3.20
C PRO A 37 -9.88 16.86 4.58
N ILE A 38 -8.68 16.51 5.03
CA ILE A 38 -8.47 15.93 6.36
C ILE A 38 -8.86 16.98 7.41
N SER A 39 -9.78 16.61 8.30
CA SER A 39 -10.20 17.49 9.39
C SER A 39 -9.03 17.77 10.33
N PRO A 40 -8.75 19.05 10.67
CA PRO A 40 -7.67 19.38 11.61
C PRO A 40 -7.92 18.86 13.03
N LYS A 41 -9.15 18.43 13.33
CA LYS A 41 -9.51 17.84 14.62
C LYS A 41 -9.23 16.33 14.69
N ARG A 42 -9.00 15.67 13.55
CA ARG A 42 -8.67 14.24 13.52
C ARG A 42 -7.15 14.10 13.58
N PRO A 43 -6.60 13.39 14.57
CA PRO A 43 -5.17 13.13 14.61
C PRO A 43 -4.76 12.35 13.35
N ALA A 44 -3.66 12.74 12.74
CA ALA A 44 -3.07 11.97 11.65
C ALA A 44 -2.58 10.61 12.20
N PRO A 45 -2.76 9.50 11.47
CA PRO A 45 -2.25 8.21 11.89
C PRO A 45 -0.72 8.24 11.97
N SER A 46 -0.16 7.56 12.96
CA SER A 46 1.28 7.32 13.05
C SER A 46 1.72 6.30 11.99
N VAL A 47 3.03 6.19 11.77
CA VAL A 47 3.58 5.17 10.85
C VAL A 47 3.30 3.74 11.34
N ASP A 48 3.21 3.52 12.65
CA ASP A 48 2.79 2.25 13.24
C ASP A 48 1.31 1.97 12.95
N ASP A 49 0.44 2.96 13.11
CA ASP A 49 -1.00 2.81 12.78
C ASP A 49 -1.20 2.51 11.28
N LEU A 50 -0.37 3.10 10.42
CA LEU A 50 -0.41 2.84 8.98
C LEU A 50 0.11 1.44 8.63
N ALA A 51 1.10 0.93 9.35
CA ALA A 51 1.57 -0.45 9.18
C ALA A 51 0.50 -1.46 9.61
N ASP A 52 -0.24 -1.17 10.67
CA ASP A 52 -1.34 -2.02 11.15
C ASP A 52 -2.50 -2.04 10.15
N GLN A 53 -2.81 -0.89 9.52
CA GLN A 53 -3.79 -0.85 8.44
C GLN A 53 -3.40 -1.70 7.22
N VAL A 54 -2.10 -1.90 6.96
CA VAL A 54 -1.69 -2.83 5.88
C VAL A 54 -2.05 -4.26 6.28
N ALA A 55 -1.85 -4.65 7.54
CA ALA A 55 -2.27 -5.97 8.03
C ALA A 55 -3.80 -6.15 7.93
N ASP A 56 -4.58 -5.13 8.32
CA ASP A 56 -6.04 -5.16 8.20
C ASP A 56 -6.50 -5.39 6.73
N VAL A 57 -5.79 -4.82 5.75
CA VAL A 57 -6.07 -5.05 4.33
C VAL A 57 -5.81 -6.50 3.94
N LEU A 58 -4.70 -7.09 4.38
CA LEU A 58 -4.38 -8.49 4.09
C LEU A 58 -5.43 -9.42 4.72
N ASP A 59 -5.81 -9.17 5.97
CA ASP A 59 -6.82 -9.95 6.69
C ASP A 59 -8.18 -9.85 6.01
N PHE A 60 -8.60 -8.64 5.61
CA PHE A 60 -9.87 -8.42 4.92
C PHE A 60 -9.97 -9.20 3.60
N PHE A 61 -8.87 -9.29 2.83
CA PHE A 61 -8.83 -10.01 1.57
C PHE A 61 -8.36 -11.49 1.72
N GLY A 62 -8.01 -11.94 2.93
CA GLY A 62 -7.53 -13.30 3.19
C GLY A 62 -6.19 -13.61 2.50
N LEU A 63 -5.28 -12.64 2.43
CA LEU A 63 -3.99 -12.76 1.75
C LEU A 63 -2.92 -13.32 2.71
N GLY A 64 -2.40 -14.51 2.40
CA GLY A 64 -1.38 -15.16 3.24
C GLY A 64 0.03 -14.59 3.07
N SER A 65 0.61 -14.69 1.87
CA SER A 65 1.94 -14.16 1.57
C SER A 65 1.85 -13.09 0.50
N VAL A 66 2.52 -11.96 0.73
CA VAL A 66 2.51 -10.81 -0.18
C VAL A 66 3.93 -10.36 -0.53
N MET A 67 4.10 -9.84 -1.74
CA MET A 67 5.30 -9.11 -2.14
C MET A 67 4.98 -7.62 -2.09
N CYS A 68 5.64 -6.89 -1.19
CA CYS A 68 5.40 -5.46 -0.99
C CYS A 68 6.24 -4.61 -1.94
N LEU A 69 5.61 -3.62 -2.59
CA LEU A 69 6.28 -2.59 -3.38
C LEU A 69 5.97 -1.21 -2.78
N GLY A 70 6.98 -0.52 -2.27
CA GLY A 70 6.86 0.78 -1.63
C GLY A 70 7.84 1.80 -2.18
N ALA A 71 7.44 3.08 -2.17
CA ALA A 71 8.32 4.20 -2.47
C ALA A 71 8.33 5.17 -1.29
N THR A 72 9.51 5.68 -0.92
CA THR A 72 9.72 6.64 0.17
C THR A 72 8.98 6.27 1.47
N ALA A 73 7.94 7.02 1.87
CA ALA A 73 7.14 6.73 3.06
C ALA A 73 6.45 5.35 2.98
N GLY A 74 5.97 4.96 1.79
CA GLY A 74 5.40 3.64 1.57
C GLY A 74 6.43 2.51 1.74
N ALA A 75 7.69 2.73 1.34
CA ALA A 75 8.76 1.76 1.58
C ALA A 75 9.04 1.59 3.09
N TYR A 76 9.06 2.70 3.83
CA TYR A 76 9.24 2.68 5.28
C TYR A 76 8.09 1.96 5.99
N ILE A 77 6.84 2.30 5.68
CA ILE A 77 5.65 1.69 6.28
C ILE A 77 5.60 0.19 5.98
N LEU A 78 5.85 -0.23 4.74
CA LEU A 78 5.84 -1.65 4.36
C LEU A 78 7.00 -2.43 4.99
N THR A 79 8.15 -1.79 5.19
CA THR A 79 9.27 -2.40 5.93
C THR A 79 8.92 -2.57 7.41
N LEU A 80 8.26 -1.57 8.01
CA LEU A 80 7.78 -1.65 9.40
C LEU A 80 6.73 -2.74 9.57
N PHE A 81 5.77 -2.83 8.65
CA PHE A 81 4.79 -3.92 8.57
C PHE A 81 5.51 -5.28 8.52
N ALA A 82 6.44 -5.48 7.57
CA ALA A 82 7.17 -6.74 7.44
C ALA A 82 8.03 -7.09 8.68
N ALA A 83 8.51 -6.07 9.41
CA ALA A 83 9.25 -6.28 10.66
C ALA A 83 8.31 -6.66 11.82
N LYS A 84 7.08 -6.14 11.83
CA LYS A 84 6.07 -6.36 12.88
C LYS A 84 5.30 -7.68 12.70
N TYR A 85 5.03 -8.08 11.46
CA TYR A 85 4.24 -9.26 11.10
C TYR A 85 5.10 -10.27 10.34
N ARG A 86 5.88 -11.10 11.06
CA ARG A 86 6.89 -12.02 10.49
C ARG A 86 6.37 -13.43 10.19
N GLU A 87 5.07 -13.66 10.41
CA GLU A 87 4.43 -14.98 10.37
C GLU A 87 3.58 -15.12 9.10
#